data_AF-A0A0B5AS21-F1
#
_entry.id   AF-A0A0B5AS21-F1
#
_cell.length_a   1.000
_cell.length_b   1.000
_cell.length_c   1.000
_cell.angle_alpha   90.00
_cell.angle_beta   90.00
_cell.angle_gamma   90.00
#
_symmetry.space_group_name_H-M   'P 1'
#
loop_
_entity.id
_entity.type
_entity.pdbx_description
1 polymer ?
#
loop_
_entity_poly.entity_id
_entity_poly.type
_entity_poly.pdbx_seq_one_letter_code
_entity_poly.pdbx_strand_id
1 'polypeptide(L)'
;MEILDELSALHEMDRKKDFKALVNQRIIHHSVEKTDLVDELIRQVFTGLIAIKIDGDSECFLIDVRTYPGRQPEEPDNEKVVRGSRDGFVENIIVNTALTRRRIRDKGIRFEMLEIGERSKMDVAIGYIEGIANKELIDIIKQEIKQIHTDGLVMTDKSLEEYIVKQGFNPYPMVRFTERADIAAEHLLEGHICTYIDTSPSVIIAPSTFFHHTQHAEEYRQSPAAGTMLRFIRFTGIAASIILLPL
;
A
#
# COMPACT_ATOMS: atom_id res chain seq x y z
N MET A 1 12.80 -0.56 -25.73
CA MET A 1 13.39 -0.98 -27.01
C MET A 1 14.77 -1.59 -26.80
N GLU A 2 15.63 -1.03 -25.94
CA GLU A 2 16.95 -1.59 -25.60
C GLU A 2 16.97 -3.10 -25.28
N ILE A 3 16.04 -3.60 -24.46
CA ILE A 3 16.00 -5.03 -24.09
C ILE A 3 15.72 -5.93 -25.31
N LEU A 4 14.86 -5.49 -26.24
CA LEU A 4 14.55 -6.25 -27.45
C LEU A 4 15.71 -6.23 -28.44
N ASP A 5 16.43 -5.10 -28.51
CA ASP A 5 17.62 -4.96 -29.33
C ASP A 5 18.77 -5.82 -28.77
N GLU A 6 18.98 -5.85 -27.45
CA GLU A 6 19.94 -6.75 -26.79
C GLU A 6 19.60 -8.24 -26.96
N LEU A 7 18.31 -8.60 -26.90
CA LEU A 7 17.85 -9.98 -27.14
C LEU A 7 17.97 -10.38 -28.62
N SER A 8 17.78 -9.45 -29.55
CA SER A 8 17.97 -9.69 -30.98
C SER A 8 19.45 -9.94 -31.32
N ALA A 9 20.36 -9.20 -30.69
CA ALA A 9 21.80 -9.41 -30.81
C ALA A 9 22.27 -10.77 -30.24
N LEU A 10 21.50 -11.37 -29.32
CA LEU A 10 21.75 -12.71 -28.77
C LEU A 10 21.28 -13.84 -29.69
N HIS A 11 20.35 -13.58 -30.61
CA HIS A 11 19.89 -14.60 -31.58
C HIS A 11 21.00 -15.02 -32.56
N GLU A 12 22.00 -14.16 -32.78
CA GLU A 12 23.18 -14.48 -33.61
C GLU A 12 24.19 -15.39 -32.89
N MET A 13 24.09 -15.56 -31.56
CA MET A 13 24.98 -16.43 -30.77
C MET A 13 24.32 -17.78 -30.49
N ASP A 14 24.53 -18.69 -31.43
CA ASP A 14 24.02 -20.06 -31.44
C ASP A 14 24.51 -20.88 -30.21
N ARG A 15 23.64 -21.04 -29.19
CA ARG A 15 23.64 -22.17 -28.22
C ARG A 15 22.44 -22.12 -27.26
N LYS A 16 21.47 -23.04 -27.46
CA LYS A 16 20.31 -23.26 -26.56
C LYS A 16 20.64 -23.51 -25.08
N LYS A 17 21.87 -23.92 -24.75
CA LYS A 17 22.31 -24.15 -23.35
C LYS A 17 22.86 -22.89 -22.67
N ASP A 18 23.43 -21.95 -23.42
CA ASP A 18 24.00 -20.71 -22.87
C ASP A 18 22.92 -19.65 -22.66
N PHE A 19 21.80 -19.69 -23.38
CA PHE A 19 20.76 -18.68 -23.27
C PHE A 19 20.13 -18.60 -21.87
N LYS A 20 19.88 -19.74 -21.19
CA LYS A 20 19.40 -19.73 -19.79
C LYS A 20 20.41 -19.09 -18.83
N ALA A 21 21.70 -19.40 -19.00
CA ALA A 21 22.77 -18.83 -18.19
C ALA A 21 22.94 -17.34 -18.48
N LEU A 22 22.81 -16.93 -19.75
CA LEU A 22 22.93 -15.54 -20.22
C LEU A 22 21.76 -14.66 -19.75
N VAL A 23 20.52 -15.15 -19.79
CA VAL A 23 19.36 -14.43 -19.26
C VAL A 23 19.56 -14.16 -17.76
N ASN A 24 19.96 -15.16 -16.99
CA ASN A 24 20.26 -14.99 -15.56
C ASN A 24 21.48 -14.10 -15.29
N GLN A 25 22.45 -14.02 -16.21
CA GLN A 25 23.73 -13.33 -16.01
C GLN A 25 23.76 -11.91 -16.59
N ARG A 26 22.92 -11.56 -17.57
CA ARG A 26 22.87 -10.22 -18.19
C ARG A 26 21.63 -9.42 -17.79
N ILE A 27 20.50 -10.06 -17.47
CA ILE A 27 19.30 -9.38 -16.98
C ILE A 27 19.42 -9.17 -15.46
N ILE A 28 20.53 -8.59 -15.01
CA ILE A 28 20.81 -8.34 -13.58
C ILE A 28 19.94 -7.17 -13.06
N HIS A 29 19.52 -6.27 -13.95
CA HIS A 29 18.80 -5.06 -13.57
C HIS A 29 17.28 -5.23 -13.36
N HIS A 30 16.70 -6.35 -13.80
CA HIS A 30 15.27 -6.65 -13.64
C HIS A 30 15.10 -7.99 -12.93
N SER A 31 14.17 -8.08 -11.98
CA SER A 31 13.85 -9.34 -11.33
C SER A 31 13.36 -10.35 -12.37
N VAL A 32 14.12 -11.43 -12.56
CA VAL A 32 13.78 -12.53 -13.47
C VAL A 32 13.15 -13.65 -12.65
N GLU A 33 11.88 -13.93 -12.90
CA GLU A 33 11.17 -15.09 -12.34
C GLU A 33 10.96 -16.16 -13.40
N LYS A 34 10.87 -17.41 -12.97
CA LYS A 34 10.57 -18.54 -13.86
C LYS A 34 9.22 -19.13 -13.49
N THR A 35 8.37 -19.35 -14.48
CA THR A 35 7.11 -20.08 -14.30
C THR A 35 6.93 -21.09 -15.43
N ASP A 36 6.37 -22.24 -15.09
CA ASP A 36 5.93 -23.31 -16.00
C ASP A 36 4.38 -23.38 -16.08
N LEU A 37 3.66 -22.62 -15.25
CA LEU A 37 2.21 -22.55 -15.26
C LEU A 37 1.70 -21.53 -16.28
N VAL A 38 0.87 -22.01 -17.20
CA VAL A 38 0.26 -21.18 -18.26
C VAL A 38 -0.63 -20.08 -17.68
N ASP A 39 -1.41 -20.37 -16.64
CA ASP A 39 -2.30 -19.39 -16.02
C ASP A 39 -1.51 -18.29 -15.31
N GLU A 40 -0.39 -18.65 -14.67
CA GLU A 40 0.52 -17.70 -14.03
C GLU A 40 1.23 -16.84 -15.08
N LEU A 41 1.69 -17.45 -16.19
CA LEU A 41 2.28 -16.74 -17.32
C LEU A 41 1.32 -15.69 -17.89
N ILE A 42 0.09 -16.10 -18.20
CA ILE A 42 -0.95 -15.22 -18.76
C ILE A 42 -1.23 -14.08 -17.78
N ARG A 43 -1.37 -14.39 -16.49
CA ARG A 43 -1.59 -13.38 -15.44
C ARG A 43 -0.47 -12.34 -15.42
N GLN A 44 0.77 -12.78 -15.34
CA GLN A 44 1.93 -11.91 -15.21
C GLN A 44 2.10 -11.02 -16.45
N VAL A 45 1.80 -11.57 -17.64
CA VAL A 45 1.74 -10.78 -18.89
C VAL A 45 0.66 -9.70 -18.82
N PHE A 46 -0.54 -10.00 -18.30
CA PHE A 46 -1.59 -8.99 -18.11
C PHE A 46 -1.25 -7.93 -17.05
N THR A 47 -0.43 -8.26 -16.06
CA THR A 47 0.09 -7.29 -15.10
C THR A 47 1.17 -6.38 -15.71
N GLY A 48 1.65 -6.67 -16.92
CA GLY A 48 2.62 -5.87 -17.66
C GLY A 48 4.05 -6.40 -17.62
N LEU A 49 4.27 -7.63 -17.16
CA LEU A 49 5.56 -8.31 -17.30
C LEU A 49 5.74 -8.83 -18.73
N ILE A 50 6.99 -8.93 -19.17
CA ILE A 50 7.32 -9.54 -20.46
C ILE A 50 7.66 -11.01 -20.22
N ALA A 51 6.90 -11.89 -20.88
CA ALA A 51 7.19 -13.31 -20.92
C ALA A 51 8.08 -13.66 -22.12
N ILE A 52 9.20 -14.33 -21.86
CA ILE A 52 10.09 -14.91 -22.88
C ILE A 52 10.01 -16.42 -22.78
N LYS A 53 9.52 -17.05 -23.85
CA LYS A 53 9.50 -18.50 -24.00
C LYS A 53 10.55 -18.92 -25.02
N ILE A 54 11.40 -19.87 -24.63
CA ILE A 54 12.42 -20.45 -25.52
C ILE A 54 11.81 -21.67 -26.20
N ASP A 55 11.95 -21.78 -27.51
CA ASP A 55 11.43 -22.91 -28.26
C ASP A 55 12.14 -24.24 -27.91
N GLY A 56 11.35 -25.20 -27.42
CA GLY A 56 11.81 -26.51 -26.91
C GLY A 56 12.06 -26.59 -25.41
N ASP A 57 11.72 -25.56 -24.65
CA ASP A 57 11.86 -25.51 -23.19
C ASP A 57 10.49 -25.49 -22.48
N SER A 58 10.41 -26.10 -21.29
CA SER A 58 9.16 -26.17 -20.51
C SER A 58 8.94 -24.93 -19.64
N GLU A 59 9.99 -24.17 -19.36
CA GLU A 59 9.96 -22.99 -18.50
C GLU A 59 9.85 -21.70 -19.33
N CYS A 60 9.10 -20.73 -18.82
CA CYS A 60 9.07 -19.37 -19.34
C CYS A 60 9.77 -18.42 -18.38
N PHE A 61 10.49 -17.44 -18.92
CA PHE A 61 11.11 -16.37 -18.16
C PHE A 61 10.17 -15.17 -18.11
N LEU A 62 9.88 -14.68 -16.91
CA LEU A 62 9.15 -13.46 -16.67
C LEU A 62 10.14 -12.36 -16.31
N ILE A 63 10.11 -11.26 -17.06
CA ILE A 63 10.93 -10.08 -16.79
C ILE A 63 10.01 -8.96 -16.36
N ASP A 64 10.26 -8.43 -15.17
CA ASP A 64 9.55 -7.25 -14.69
C ASP A 64 10.11 -5.98 -15.32
N VAL A 65 9.42 -5.49 -16.36
CA VAL A 65 9.74 -4.23 -17.05
C VAL A 65 8.70 -3.14 -16.72
N ARG A 66 7.90 -3.35 -15.67
CA ARG A 66 6.80 -2.43 -15.33
C ARG A 66 7.37 -1.11 -14.80
N THR A 67 7.33 -0.10 -15.65
CA THR A 67 7.43 1.29 -15.20
C THR A 67 6.02 1.85 -15.12
N TYR A 68 5.41 1.74 -13.95
CA TYR A 68 4.11 2.39 -13.71
C TYR A 68 4.29 3.90 -13.87
N PRO A 69 3.46 4.59 -14.68
CA PRO A 69 3.43 6.04 -14.69
C PRO A 69 2.95 6.52 -13.32
N GLY A 70 3.90 6.77 -12.41
CA GLY A 70 3.63 7.25 -11.08
C GLY A 70 3.80 8.75 -11.03
N ARG A 71 2.77 9.45 -10.49
CA ARG A 71 3.00 10.80 -9.97
C ARG A 71 4.03 10.71 -8.84
N GLN A 72 4.88 11.73 -8.73
CA GLN A 72 5.73 11.84 -7.55
C GLN A 72 4.83 12.12 -6.32
N PRO A 73 5.24 11.69 -5.12
CA PRO A 73 4.61 12.12 -3.88
C PRO A 73 4.52 13.65 -3.83
N GLU A 74 3.29 14.16 -3.87
CA GLU A 74 2.98 15.59 -3.80
C GLU A 74 2.16 15.89 -2.54
N GLU A 75 1.93 17.17 -2.25
CA GLU A 75 1.17 17.55 -1.07
C GLU A 75 -0.28 17.03 -1.18
N PRO A 76 -0.78 16.29 -0.17
CA PRO A 76 -2.11 15.68 -0.23
C PRO A 76 -3.20 16.76 -0.26
N ASP A 77 -4.27 16.52 -1.01
CA ASP A 77 -5.34 17.50 -1.16
C ASP A 77 -6.19 17.63 0.09
N ASN A 78 -6.44 16.51 0.78
CA ASN A 78 -7.31 16.45 1.96
C ASN A 78 -6.59 16.81 3.28
N GLU A 79 -5.25 16.74 3.32
CA GLU A 79 -4.46 16.97 4.54
C GLU A 79 -3.30 17.99 4.30
N LYS A 80 -3.64 19.14 3.67
CA LYS A 80 -2.70 20.26 3.42
C LYS A 80 -2.24 20.90 4.72
N VAL A 81 -0.97 21.29 4.77
CA VAL A 81 -0.37 21.84 5.99
C VAL A 81 0.56 23.01 5.71
N VAL A 82 0.51 24.02 6.58
CA VAL A 82 1.33 25.22 6.39
C VAL A 82 2.83 24.93 6.64
N ARG A 83 3.13 23.99 7.54
CA ARG A 83 4.49 23.56 7.90
C ARG A 83 4.54 22.04 8.01
N GLY A 84 5.68 21.43 7.67
CA GLY A 84 5.93 20.00 7.82
C GLY A 84 6.18 19.28 6.50
N SER A 85 6.23 17.96 6.55
CA SER A 85 6.40 17.15 5.34
C SER A 85 5.14 17.23 4.47
N ARG A 86 5.37 17.32 3.17
CA ARG A 86 4.35 17.37 2.11
C ARG A 86 4.29 16.05 1.33
N ASP A 87 4.83 14.99 1.91
CA ASP A 87 4.91 13.71 1.23
C ASP A 87 3.55 13.01 1.35
N GLY A 88 2.71 13.20 0.33
CA GLY A 88 1.47 12.47 0.17
C GLY A 88 1.70 11.08 -0.41
N PHE A 89 0.85 10.14 -0.04
CA PHE A 89 0.78 8.84 -0.68
C PHE A 89 0.30 8.97 -2.13
N VAL A 90 0.67 7.98 -2.92
CA VAL A 90 0.38 7.87 -4.36
C VAL A 90 -0.30 6.53 -4.63
N GLU A 91 -0.70 6.27 -5.86
CA GLU A 91 -1.41 5.04 -6.23
C GLU A 91 -0.53 3.79 -6.20
N ASN A 92 0.79 3.94 -6.07
CA ASN A 92 1.74 2.82 -6.09
C ASN A 92 2.06 2.34 -4.67
N ILE A 93 1.71 1.08 -4.38
CA ILE A 93 1.90 0.49 -3.04
C ILE A 93 3.37 0.39 -2.61
N ILE A 94 4.30 0.14 -3.54
CA ILE A 94 5.73 0.03 -3.26
C ILE A 94 6.27 1.40 -2.83
N VAL A 95 5.86 2.47 -3.51
CA VAL A 95 6.24 3.84 -3.14
C VAL A 95 5.67 4.18 -1.76
N ASN A 96 4.41 3.87 -1.49
CA ASN A 96 3.77 4.18 -0.22
C ASN A 96 4.43 3.47 0.97
N THR A 97 4.67 2.16 0.85
CA THR A 97 5.37 1.40 1.90
C THR A 97 6.80 1.89 2.09
N ALA A 98 7.50 2.29 1.02
CA ALA A 98 8.83 2.89 1.10
C ALA A 98 8.83 4.26 1.80
N LEU A 99 7.84 5.12 1.54
CA LEU A 99 7.68 6.41 2.23
C LEU A 99 7.52 6.22 3.74
N THR A 100 6.69 5.27 4.16
CA THR A 100 6.54 4.94 5.59
C THR A 100 7.82 4.35 6.17
N ARG A 101 8.44 3.39 5.48
CA ARG A 101 9.71 2.75 5.92
C ARG A 101 10.86 3.76 6.04
N ARG A 102 10.89 4.80 5.21
CA ARG A 102 11.91 5.86 5.28
C ARG A 102 11.83 6.65 6.60
N ARG A 103 10.64 6.78 7.18
CA ARG A 103 10.39 7.47 8.46
C ARG A 103 10.67 6.58 9.66
N ILE A 104 10.24 5.32 9.60
CA ILE A 104 10.44 4.36 10.69
C ILE A 104 11.67 3.50 10.40
N ARG A 105 12.78 3.85 11.05
CA ARG A 105 14.04 3.09 10.96
C ARG A 105 14.11 2.01 12.05
N ASP A 106 13.07 1.19 12.12
CA ASP A 106 12.98 0.10 13.10
C ASP A 106 13.13 -1.27 12.42
N LYS A 107 13.73 -2.25 13.12
CA LYS A 107 13.93 -3.60 12.58
C LYS A 107 12.67 -4.47 12.64
N GLY A 108 11.72 -4.14 13.50
CA GLY A 108 10.44 -4.80 13.70
C GLY A 108 9.35 -4.36 12.73
N ILE A 109 9.56 -3.33 11.92
CA ILE A 109 8.59 -2.96 10.89
C ILE A 109 8.44 -4.09 9.86
N ARG A 110 7.19 -4.50 9.63
CA ARG A 110 6.80 -5.54 8.66
C ARG A 110 5.77 -4.95 7.71
N PHE A 111 5.93 -5.29 6.45
CA PHE A 111 4.92 -5.07 5.41
C PHE A 111 4.65 -6.44 4.78
N GLU A 112 3.46 -6.98 5.01
CA GLU A 112 3.04 -8.26 4.43
C GLU A 112 2.14 -8.01 3.23
N MET A 113 2.56 -8.49 2.06
CA MET A 113 1.80 -8.36 0.83
C MET A 113 0.79 -9.51 0.71
N LEU A 114 -0.43 -9.18 0.34
CA LEU A 114 -1.55 -10.09 0.11
C LEU A 114 -2.21 -9.71 -1.20
N GLU A 115 -2.72 -10.71 -1.91
CA GLU A 115 -3.47 -10.52 -3.16
C GLU A 115 -4.95 -10.79 -2.90
N ILE A 116 -5.83 -9.88 -3.34
CA ILE A 116 -7.27 -9.93 -3.12
C ILE A 116 -8.02 -9.89 -4.46
N GLY A 117 -9.09 -10.68 -4.56
CA GLY A 117 -10.01 -10.68 -5.70
C GLY A 117 -9.65 -11.71 -6.78
N GLU A 118 -10.69 -12.27 -7.41
CA GLU A 118 -10.53 -13.39 -8.33
C GLU A 118 -10.06 -12.97 -9.72
N ARG A 119 -10.57 -11.83 -10.24
CA ARG A 119 -10.22 -11.33 -11.58
C ARG A 119 -9.26 -10.17 -11.54
N SER A 120 -9.49 -9.18 -10.66
CA SER A 120 -8.66 -7.97 -10.60
C SER A 120 -7.33 -8.19 -9.89
N LYS A 121 -7.23 -9.16 -8.98
CA LYS A 121 -6.01 -9.54 -8.25
C LYS A 121 -5.22 -8.33 -7.74
N MET A 122 -5.86 -7.61 -6.81
CA MET A 122 -5.34 -6.38 -6.23
C MET A 122 -4.34 -6.67 -5.13
N ASP A 123 -3.21 -5.97 -5.15
CA ASP A 123 -2.20 -6.05 -4.10
C ASP A 123 -2.58 -5.16 -2.90
N VAL A 124 -2.50 -5.75 -1.71
CA VAL A 124 -2.74 -5.10 -0.42
C VAL A 124 -1.61 -5.42 0.53
N ALA A 125 -1.03 -4.41 1.16
CA ALA A 125 0.04 -4.57 2.13
C ALA A 125 -0.45 -4.22 3.54
N ILE A 126 -0.17 -5.10 4.50
CA ILE A 126 -0.41 -4.86 5.91
C ILE A 126 0.91 -4.43 6.56
N GLY A 127 0.99 -3.16 6.96
CA GLY A 127 2.08 -2.56 7.71
C GLY A 127 1.82 -2.60 9.22
N TYR A 128 2.78 -3.10 10.00
CA TYR A 128 2.76 -3.07 11.46
C TYR A 128 4.17 -3.17 12.04
N ILE A 129 4.34 -2.87 13.34
CA ILE A 129 5.60 -3.06 14.05
C ILE A 129 5.48 -4.28 14.97
N GLU A 130 6.28 -5.30 14.69
CA GLU A 130 6.38 -6.53 15.47
C GLU A 130 6.82 -6.21 16.91
N GLY A 131 6.02 -6.65 17.90
CA GLY A 131 6.28 -6.40 19.32
C GLY A 131 5.59 -5.17 19.91
N ILE A 132 5.03 -4.29 19.06
CA ILE A 132 4.21 -3.14 19.50
C ILE A 132 2.75 -3.38 19.16
N ALA A 133 2.46 -3.80 17.93
CA ALA A 133 1.11 -4.04 17.47
C ALA A 133 0.51 -5.32 18.09
N ASN A 134 -0.81 -5.30 18.32
CA ASN A 134 -1.54 -6.46 18.84
C ASN A 134 -1.62 -7.57 17.79
N LYS A 135 -1.00 -8.72 18.08
CA LYS A 135 -0.96 -9.89 17.19
C LYS A 135 -2.34 -10.44 16.85
N GLU A 136 -3.25 -10.49 17.82
CA GLU A 136 -4.62 -10.98 17.60
C GLU A 136 -5.35 -10.12 16.57
N LEU A 137 -5.18 -8.80 16.65
CA LEU A 137 -5.80 -7.88 15.69
C LEU A 137 -5.18 -8.03 14.29
N ILE A 138 -3.86 -8.21 14.21
CA ILE A 138 -3.18 -8.48 12.94
C ILE A 138 -3.75 -9.74 12.28
N ASP A 139 -3.91 -10.82 13.05
CA ASP A 139 -4.41 -12.09 12.55
C ASP A 139 -5.87 -12.00 12.10
N ILE A 140 -6.71 -11.26 12.84
CA ILE A 140 -8.10 -10.97 12.45
C ILE A 140 -8.13 -10.23 11.10
N ILE A 141 -7.38 -9.13 10.95
CA ILE A 141 -7.35 -8.36 9.70
C ILE A 141 -6.86 -9.23 8.54
N LYS A 142 -5.82 -10.04 8.74
CA LYS A 142 -5.32 -10.98 7.72
C LYS A 142 -6.36 -12.02 7.32
N GLN A 143 -7.10 -12.56 8.28
CA GLN A 143 -8.13 -13.55 8.01
C GLN A 143 -9.30 -12.94 7.24
N GLU A 144 -9.77 -11.75 7.65
CA GLU A 144 -10.85 -11.04 6.96
C GLU A 144 -10.44 -10.71 5.52
N ILE A 145 -9.23 -10.20 5.30
CA ILE A 145 -8.71 -9.91 3.95
C ILE A 145 -8.69 -11.16 3.06
N LYS A 146 -8.26 -12.32 3.60
CA LYS A 146 -8.20 -13.58 2.85
C LYS A 146 -9.57 -14.17 2.52
N GLN A 147 -10.60 -13.83 3.28
CA GLN A 147 -11.97 -14.32 3.05
C GLN A 147 -12.72 -13.50 1.99
N ILE A 148 -12.12 -12.42 1.47
CA ILE A 148 -12.75 -11.58 0.44
C ILE A 148 -12.73 -12.32 -0.89
N HIS A 149 -13.88 -12.90 -1.25
CA HIS A 149 -14.14 -13.49 -2.55
C HIS A 149 -15.02 -12.52 -3.36
N THR A 150 -14.41 -11.74 -4.26
CA THR A 150 -15.11 -10.78 -5.12
C THR A 150 -14.41 -10.71 -6.48
N ASP A 151 -15.19 -10.50 -7.55
CA ASP A 151 -14.66 -10.41 -8.93
C ASP A 151 -13.63 -9.28 -9.09
N GLY A 152 -13.83 -8.13 -8.43
CA GLY A 152 -12.83 -7.10 -8.28
C GLY A 152 -13.27 -5.92 -7.40
N LEU A 153 -12.31 -5.27 -6.75
CA LEU A 153 -12.50 -4.08 -5.91
C LEU A 153 -12.09 -2.84 -6.70
N VAL A 154 -13.03 -2.19 -7.37
CA VAL A 154 -12.74 -0.97 -8.18
C VAL A 154 -12.74 0.30 -7.32
N MET A 155 -13.47 0.28 -6.20
CA MET A 155 -13.49 1.35 -5.19
C MET A 155 -12.64 0.90 -4.00
N THR A 156 -11.36 1.24 -4.04
CA THR A 156 -10.30 0.47 -3.37
C THR A 156 -10.33 0.50 -1.85
N ASP A 157 -10.30 1.69 -1.26
CA ASP A 157 -10.08 1.87 0.17
C ASP A 157 -11.34 1.72 1.02
N LYS A 158 -12.45 2.37 0.62
CA LYS A 158 -13.71 2.26 1.36
C LYS A 158 -14.32 0.87 1.30
N SER A 159 -14.31 0.22 0.14
CA SER A 159 -14.87 -1.14 0.03
C SER A 159 -14.04 -2.15 0.82
N LEU A 160 -12.70 -2.03 0.80
CA LEU A 160 -11.86 -2.92 1.61
C LEU A 160 -12.09 -2.72 3.11
N GLU A 161 -12.25 -1.48 3.58
CA GLU A 161 -12.66 -1.22 4.97
C GLU A 161 -13.93 -1.99 5.32
N GLU A 162 -14.98 -1.88 4.51
CA GLU A 162 -16.28 -2.49 4.82
C GLU A 162 -16.18 -4.02 4.97
N TYR A 163 -15.36 -4.67 4.14
CA TYR A 163 -15.08 -6.10 4.27
C TYR A 163 -14.34 -6.45 5.56
N ILE A 164 -13.37 -5.63 5.97
CA ILE A 164 -12.54 -5.91 7.16
C ILE A 164 -13.30 -5.62 8.45
N VAL A 165 -13.97 -4.48 8.52
CA VAL A 165 -14.44 -3.86 9.77
C VAL A 165 -15.87 -4.28 10.11
N LYS A 166 -16.71 -4.57 9.11
CA LYS A 166 -18.12 -5.00 9.27
C LYS A 166 -18.85 -4.17 10.35
N GLN A 167 -18.76 -2.85 10.25
CA GLN A 167 -19.08 -1.89 11.32
C GLN A 167 -20.53 -1.98 11.86
N GLY A 168 -21.47 -2.53 11.09
CA GLY A 168 -22.86 -2.72 11.50
C GLY A 168 -23.55 -1.39 11.83
N PHE A 169 -24.20 -1.32 13.00
CA PHE A 169 -24.92 -0.12 13.46
C PHE A 169 -24.05 0.89 14.23
N ASN A 170 -22.74 0.67 14.37
CA ASN A 170 -21.88 1.61 15.08
C ASN A 170 -21.76 2.92 14.27
N PRO A 171 -22.21 4.07 14.78
CA PRO A 171 -22.13 5.34 14.05
C PRO A 171 -20.71 5.92 14.00
N TYR A 172 -19.78 5.38 14.80
CA TYR A 172 -18.41 5.89 14.88
C TYR A 172 -17.47 5.13 13.94
N PRO A 173 -16.68 5.83 13.11
CA PRO A 173 -15.71 5.19 12.23
C PRO A 173 -14.66 4.44 13.04
N MET A 174 -14.52 3.15 12.77
CA MET A 174 -13.52 2.28 13.43
C MET A 174 -12.16 2.30 12.74
N VAL A 175 -12.05 2.93 11.57
CA VAL A 175 -10.77 3.18 10.89
C VAL A 175 -10.61 4.65 10.57
N ARG A 176 -9.35 5.08 10.37
CA ARG A 176 -8.99 6.41 9.89
C ARG A 176 -8.27 6.28 8.56
N PHE A 177 -8.62 7.12 7.61
CA PHE A 177 -7.89 7.26 6.35
C PHE A 177 -6.87 8.39 6.47
N THR A 178 -5.70 8.21 5.87
CA THR A 178 -4.71 9.28 5.74
C THR A 178 -4.04 9.21 4.37
N GLU A 179 -3.79 10.38 3.80
CA GLU A 179 -3.01 10.52 2.57
C GLU A 179 -1.55 10.83 2.91
N ARG A 180 -1.16 10.83 4.18
CA ARG A 180 0.15 11.29 4.64
C ARG A 180 1.00 10.19 5.22
N ALA A 181 2.24 10.11 4.73
CA ALA A 181 3.20 9.14 5.24
C ALA A 181 3.66 9.43 6.68
N ASP A 182 3.65 10.69 7.15
CA ASP A 182 4.03 11.03 8.53
C ASP A 182 2.99 10.59 9.56
N ILE A 183 1.70 10.82 9.29
CA ILE A 183 0.60 10.36 10.15
C ILE A 183 0.57 8.82 10.24
N ALA A 184 0.70 8.12 9.10
CA ALA A 184 0.79 6.66 9.10
C ALA A 184 1.96 6.15 9.94
N ALA A 185 3.12 6.81 9.84
CA ALA A 185 4.30 6.45 10.62
C ALA A 185 4.11 6.68 12.13
N GLU A 186 3.47 7.77 12.53
CA GLU A 186 3.15 8.06 13.94
C GLU A 186 2.23 6.98 14.51
N HIS A 187 1.15 6.63 13.81
CA HIS A 187 0.23 5.60 14.27
C HIS A 187 0.85 4.20 14.34
N LEU A 188 1.73 3.84 13.41
CA LEU A 188 2.48 2.57 13.50
C LEU A 188 3.36 2.50 14.76
N LEU A 189 3.98 3.62 15.15
CA LEU A 189 4.77 3.71 16.38
C LEU A 189 3.90 3.62 17.63
N GLU A 190 2.64 4.06 17.56
CA GLU A 190 1.64 3.89 18.62
C GLU A 190 1.07 2.45 18.70
N GLY A 191 1.44 1.56 17.76
CA GLY A 191 0.99 0.16 17.73
C GLY A 191 -0.25 -0.10 16.87
N HIS A 192 -0.65 0.86 16.04
CA HIS A 192 -1.71 0.66 15.06
C HIS A 192 -1.22 -0.17 13.87
N ILE A 193 -2.17 -0.63 13.07
CA ILE A 193 -1.97 -1.38 11.84
C ILE A 193 -2.37 -0.48 10.67
N CYS A 194 -1.49 -0.36 9.69
CA CYS A 194 -1.74 0.38 8.46
C CYS A 194 -1.98 -0.59 7.31
N THR A 195 -3.07 -0.43 6.57
CA THR A 195 -3.36 -1.22 5.37
C THR A 195 -3.22 -0.32 4.15
N TYR A 196 -2.33 -0.73 3.24
CA TYR A 196 -2.03 -0.05 2.00
C TYR A 196 -2.66 -0.83 0.86
N ILE A 197 -3.22 -0.13 -0.12
CA ILE A 197 -3.93 -0.75 -1.23
C ILE A 197 -3.33 -0.20 -2.50
N ASP A 198 -2.97 -1.09 -3.42
CA ASP A 198 -2.50 -0.67 -4.72
C ASP A 198 -3.63 0.04 -5.49
N THR A 199 -3.30 1.08 -6.25
CA THR A 199 -4.21 2.01 -6.91
C THR A 199 -4.93 3.02 -5.99
N SER A 200 -4.64 3.08 -4.69
CA SER A 200 -5.17 4.10 -3.77
C SER A 200 -4.09 5.03 -3.22
N PRO A 201 -4.29 6.36 -3.24
CA PRO A 201 -3.40 7.32 -2.56
C PRO A 201 -3.74 7.49 -1.08
N SER A 202 -4.56 6.61 -0.50
CA SER A 202 -5.01 6.66 0.89
C SER A 202 -4.64 5.37 1.61
N VAL A 203 -4.24 5.50 2.88
CA VAL A 203 -3.88 4.38 3.76
C VAL A 203 -4.86 4.27 4.91
N ILE A 204 -5.31 3.05 5.18
CA ILE A 204 -6.26 2.74 6.25
C ILE A 204 -5.49 2.49 7.54
N ILE A 205 -5.84 3.18 8.62
CA ILE A 205 -5.28 3.00 9.96
C ILE A 205 -6.34 2.37 10.86
N ALA A 206 -6.00 1.24 11.48
CA ALA A 206 -6.85 0.50 12.39
C ALA A 206 -6.08 0.03 13.65
N PRO A 207 -6.70 -0.03 14.83
CA PRO A 207 -8.04 0.44 15.14
C PRO A 207 -8.03 1.95 15.40
N SER A 208 -9.03 2.68 14.91
CA SER A 208 -9.18 4.10 15.24
C SER A 208 -10.26 4.32 16.29
N THR A 209 -10.14 5.43 17.02
CA THR A 209 -11.06 5.86 18.06
C THR A 209 -11.57 7.25 17.71
N PHE A 210 -12.65 7.69 18.36
CA PHE A 210 -13.19 9.03 18.19
C PHE A 210 -12.12 10.13 18.32
N PHE A 211 -11.19 9.99 19.26
CA PHE A 211 -10.14 10.98 19.49
C PHE A 211 -9.19 11.11 18.30
N HIS A 212 -8.89 10.03 17.59
CA HIS A 212 -8.05 10.09 16.39
C HIS A 212 -8.70 10.96 15.31
N HIS A 213 -10.01 10.88 15.11
CA HIS A 213 -10.72 11.72 14.13
C HIS A 213 -10.74 13.21 14.52
N THR A 214 -10.60 13.51 15.81
CA THR A 214 -10.49 14.89 16.28
C THR A 214 -9.08 15.44 16.22
N GLN A 215 -8.06 14.65 15.91
CA GLN A 215 -6.66 15.09 15.86
C GLN A 215 -6.27 15.60 14.47
N HIS A 216 -5.61 16.76 14.43
CA HIS A 216 -5.09 17.35 13.21
C HIS A 216 -3.56 17.46 13.26
N ALA A 217 -2.87 17.12 12.16
CA ALA A 217 -1.40 17.07 12.10
C ALA A 217 -0.74 18.43 12.39
N GLU A 218 -1.45 19.53 12.17
CA GLU A 218 -0.94 20.87 12.45
C GLU A 218 -0.74 21.15 13.95
N GLU A 219 -1.49 20.46 14.83
CA GLU A 219 -1.38 20.63 16.28
C GLU A 219 -0.06 20.13 16.84
N TYR A 220 0.45 19.03 16.29
CA TYR A 220 1.72 18.43 16.69
C TYR A 220 2.93 19.30 16.30
N ARG A 221 2.72 20.35 15.50
CA ARG A 221 3.77 21.25 15.02
C ARG A 221 3.72 22.65 15.62
N GLN A 222 2.74 22.94 16.47
CA GLN A 222 2.67 24.19 17.22
C GLN A 222 3.26 24.02 18.63
N SER A 223 3.42 25.14 19.35
CA SER A 223 3.81 25.06 20.76
C SER A 223 2.75 24.27 21.54
N PRO A 224 3.14 23.51 22.59
CA PRO A 224 2.17 22.72 23.37
C PRO A 224 0.99 23.55 23.89
N ALA A 225 1.23 24.81 24.25
CA ALA A 225 0.18 25.74 24.68
C ALA A 225 -0.81 26.06 23.56
N ALA A 226 -0.33 26.41 22.36
CA ALA A 226 -1.17 26.72 21.21
C ALA A 226 -1.92 25.48 20.70
N GLY A 227 -1.24 24.33 20.58
CA GLY A 227 -1.86 23.07 20.18
C GLY A 227 -2.96 22.62 21.16
N THR A 228 -2.73 22.78 22.47
CA THR A 228 -3.73 22.47 23.50
C THR A 228 -4.94 23.41 23.40
N MET A 229 -4.72 24.70 23.16
CA MET A 229 -5.82 25.66 22.98
C MET A 229 -6.68 25.32 21.76
N LEU A 230 -6.07 24.99 20.62
CA LEU A 230 -6.80 24.54 19.42
C LEU A 230 -7.61 23.29 19.69
N ARG A 231 -7.03 22.32 20.40
CA ARG A 231 -7.70 21.08 20.79
C ARG A 231 -8.90 21.35 21.70
N PHE A 232 -8.78 22.26 22.68
CA PHE A 232 -9.90 22.68 23.52
C PHE A 232 -11.02 23.34 22.71
N ILE A 233 -10.69 24.27 21.82
CA ILE A 233 -11.68 24.93 20.95
C ILE A 233 -12.41 23.91 20.06
N ARG A 234 -11.69 22.91 19.53
CA ARG A 234 -12.32 21.85 18.72
C ARG A 234 -13.27 21.00 19.55
N PHE A 235 -12.87 20.58 20.75
CA PHE A 235 -13.74 19.78 21.61
C PHE A 235 -14.98 20.57 22.07
N THR A 236 -14.83 21.85 22.43
CA THR A 236 -15.97 22.69 22.80
C THR A 236 -16.87 22.97 21.60
N GLY A 237 -16.31 23.16 20.41
CA GLY A 237 -17.06 23.32 19.16
C GLY A 237 -17.86 22.06 18.80
N ILE A 238 -17.26 20.87 18.92
CA ILE A 238 -17.95 19.59 18.71
C ILE A 238 -19.08 19.43 19.73
N ALA A 239 -18.80 19.67 21.03
CA ALA A 239 -19.82 19.58 22.08
C ALA A 239 -20.96 20.58 21.83
N ALA A 240 -20.63 21.82 21.49
CA ALA A 240 -21.61 22.84 21.13
C ALA A 240 -22.44 22.43 19.92
N SER A 241 -21.83 21.90 18.86
CA SER A 241 -22.54 21.43 17.65
C SER A 241 -23.54 20.33 17.94
N ILE A 242 -23.20 19.39 18.84
CA ILE A 242 -24.11 18.30 19.22
C ILE A 242 -25.27 18.83 20.07
N ILE A 243 -25.03 19.80 20.97
CA ILE A 243 -26.03 20.35 21.88
C ILE A 243 -26.95 21.39 21.20
N LEU A 244 -26.41 22.22 20.30
CA LEU A 244 -27.12 23.31 19.61
C LEU A 244 -27.74 22.87 18.27
N LEU A 245 -27.71 21.58 17.94
CA LEU A 245 -28.36 21.04 16.75
C LEU A 245 -29.86 21.43 16.78
N PRO A 246 -30.36 22.22 15.81
CA PRO A 246 -31.75 22.65 15.83
C PRO A 246 -32.65 21.42 15.67
N LEU A 247 -33.60 21.26 16.60
CA LEU A 247 -34.67 20.26 16.54
C LEU A 247 -35.51 20.40 15.27
#